data_AF-A0A923YNH2-F1
#
_entry.id   AF-A0A923YNH2-F1
#
_cell.length_a   1.000
_cell.length_b   1.000
_cell.length_c   1.000
_cell.angle_alpha   90.00
_cell.angle_beta   90.00
_cell.angle_gamma   90.00
#
_symmetry.space_group_name_H-M   'P 1'
#
loop_
_entity.id
_entity.type
_entity.pdbx_description
1 polymer ?
#
loop_
_entity_poly.entity_id
_entity_poly.type
_entity_poly.pdbx_seq_one_letter_code
_entity_poly.pdbx_strand_id
1 'polypeptide(L)' 'MIGYVTLGTNDLARGARFYDALAAEMGIGRMMDNETFIAWGAPGGGAGIGLTKPFDGEPASIGNGVMVALEAKDQA' A
#
# COMPACT_ATOMS: atom_id res chain seq x y z
N MET A 1 11.18 -2.01 13.74
CA MET A 1 10.85 -2.57 12.42
C MET A 1 9.56 -1.91 11.95
N ILE A 2 9.49 -1.44 10.70
CA ILE A 2 8.34 -0.67 10.20
C ILE A 2 7.14 -1.61 10.04
N GLY A 3 5.99 -1.23 10.61
CA GLY A 3 4.76 -2.03 10.49
C GLY A 3 4.10 -1.90 9.11
N TYR A 4 4.13 -0.70 8.52
CA TYR A 4 3.64 -0.42 7.17
C TYR A 4 4.11 0.94 6.68
N VAL A 5 3.97 1.20 5.39
CA VAL A 5 4.10 2.54 4.78
C VAL A 5 2.77 2.96 4.16
N THR A 6 2.45 4.25 4.15
CA THR A 6 1.25 4.78 3.48
C THR A 6 1.64 5.70 2.33
N LEU A 7 1.01 5.51 1.17
CA LEU A 7 1.20 6.33 -0.03
C LEU A 7 -0.11 7.03 -0.41
N GLY A 8 0.00 8.27 -0.90
CA GLY A 8 -1.15 9.02 -1.40
C GLY A 8 -1.58 8.55 -2.80
N THR A 9 -2.87 8.60 -3.10
CA THR A 9 -3.42 8.39 -4.45
C THR A 9 -4.52 9.39 -4.79
N ASN A 10 -4.59 9.73 -6.07
CA ASN A 10 -5.71 10.49 -6.65
C ASN A 10 -6.82 9.58 -7.18
N ASP A 11 -6.57 8.27 -7.27
CA ASP A 11 -7.52 7.26 -7.75
C ASP A 11 -7.35 5.97 -6.92
N LEU A 12 -8.23 5.79 -5.95
CA LEU A 12 -8.20 4.66 -5.02
C LEU A 12 -8.56 3.36 -5.75
N ALA A 13 -9.52 3.39 -6.68
CA ALA A 13 -9.94 2.19 -7.41
C ALA A 13 -8.84 1.67 -8.33
N ARG A 14 -8.13 2.57 -9.03
CA ARG A 14 -6.97 2.19 -9.85
C ARG A 14 -5.82 1.68 -9.00
N GLY A 15 -5.49 2.37 -7.92
CA GLY A 15 -4.41 1.95 -7.02
C GLY A 15 -4.72 0.61 -6.35
N ALA A 16 -5.98 0.37 -5.98
CA ALA A 16 -6.40 -0.89 -5.41
C ALA A 16 -6.18 -2.06 -6.37
N ARG A 17 -6.56 -1.94 -7.65
CA ARG A 17 -6.29 -2.97 -8.66
C ARG A 17 -4.79 -3.32 -8.77
N PHE A 18 -3.92 -2.33 -8.66
CA PHE A 18 -2.47 -2.54 -8.71
C PHE A 18 -1.96 -3.27 -7.46
N TYR A 19 -2.30 -2.76 -6.27
CA TYR A 19 -1.81 -3.32 -5.02
C TYR A 19 -2.48 -4.66 -4.66
N ASP A 20 -3.70 -4.94 -5.13
CA ASP A 20 -4.31 -6.27 -5.00
C ASP A 20 -3.51 -7.34 -5.75
N ALA A 21 -3.09 -7.03 -6.98
CA ALA A 21 -2.27 -7.96 -7.76
C ALA A 21 -0.91 -8.19 -7.08
N LEU A 22 -0.27 -7.13 -6.59
CA LEU A 22 0.99 -7.24 -5.85
C LEU A 22 0.84 -8.00 -4.53
N ALA A 23 -0.22 -7.72 -3.77
CA ALA A 23 -0.53 -8.41 -2.53
C ALA A 23 -0.76 -9.90 -2.75
N ALA A 24 -1.43 -10.28 -3.85
CA ALA A 24 -1.64 -11.68 -4.21
C ALA A 24 -0.31 -12.42 -4.43
N GLU A 25 0.66 -11.82 -5.14
CA GLU A 25 2.00 -12.41 -5.32
C GLU A 25 2.77 -12.56 -4.00
N MET A 26 2.55 -11.62 -3.07
CA MET A 26 3.11 -11.65 -1.72
C MET A 26 2.35 -12.57 -0.75
N GLY A 27 1.22 -13.16 -1.17
CA GLY A 27 0.38 -14.00 -0.31
C GLY A 27 -0.33 -13.25 0.83
N ILE A 28 -0.51 -11.93 0.69
CA ILE A 28 -1.20 -11.07 1.66
C ILE A 28 -2.52 -10.53 1.07
N GLY A 29 -3.40 -10.02 1.93
CA GLY A 29 -4.71 -9.49 1.52
C GLY A 29 -4.98 -8.10 2.11
N ARG A 30 -6.14 -7.52 1.76
CA ARG A 30 -6.62 -6.27 2.35
C ARG A 30 -6.96 -6.49 3.83
N MET A 31 -6.29 -5.76 4.72
CA MET A 31 -6.59 -5.71 6.15
C MET A 31 -7.61 -4.62 6.49
N MET A 32 -7.61 -3.53 5.72
CA MET A 32 -8.56 -2.43 5.85
C MET A 32 -8.98 -1.98 4.47
N ASP A 33 -10.25 -1.61 4.33
CA ASP A 33 -10.84 -1.14 3.09
C ASP A 33 -12.02 -0.21 3.40
N ASN A 34 -11.89 1.06 3.02
CA ASN A 34 -12.94 2.05 3.11
C ASN A 34 -12.81 3.09 1.97
N GLU A 35 -13.72 4.05 1.92
CA GLU A 35 -13.83 5.02 0.81
C GLU A 35 -12.59 5.92 0.58
N THR A 36 -11.73 6.05 1.59
CA THR A 36 -10.56 6.93 1.56
C THR A 36 -9.25 6.19 1.76
N PHE A 37 -9.27 4.93 2.19
CA PHE A 37 -8.09 4.20 2.60
C PHE A 37 -8.21 2.69 2.36
N ILE A 38 -7.14 2.09 1.86
CA ILE A 38 -6.99 0.63 1.75
C ILE A 38 -5.61 0.26 2.28
N ALA A 39 -5.52 -0.83 3.05
CA ALA A 39 -4.23 -1.37 3.50
C ALA A 39 -4.12 -2.87 3.23
N TRP A 40 -2.94 -3.30 2.80
CA TRP A 40 -2.56 -4.69 2.58
C TRP A 40 -1.46 -5.10 3.56
N GLY A 41 -1.57 -6.32 4.10
CA GLY A 41 -0.62 -6.85 5.07
C GLY A 41 -1.08 -8.16 5.68
N ALA A 42 -0.27 -8.70 6.59
CA ALA A 42 -0.61 -9.87 7.38
C ALA A 42 -0.11 -9.70 8.83
N PRO A 43 -0.90 -10.13 9.85
CA PRO A 43 -0.42 -10.15 11.22
C PRO A 43 0.87 -10.97 11.36
N GLY A 44 1.89 -10.40 11.99
CA GLY A 44 3.20 -11.05 12.14
C GLY A 44 4.01 -11.21 10.84
N GLY A 45 3.51 -10.68 9.71
CA GLY A 45 4.24 -10.62 8.45
C GLY A 45 5.18 -9.42 8.35
N GLY A 46 5.77 -9.24 7.16
CA GLY A 46 6.59 -8.08 6.82
C GLY A 46 5.80 -6.76 6.79
N ALA A 47 6.49 -5.67 6.46
CA ALA A 47 5.87 -4.34 6.40
C ALA A 47 4.71 -4.30 5.38
N GLY A 48 3.54 -3.83 5.82
CA GLY A 48 2.37 -3.64 4.97
C GLY A 48 2.42 -2.36 4.12
N ILE A 49 1.42 -2.21 3.25
CA ILE A 49 1.25 -1.02 2.39
C ILE A 49 -0.14 -0.46 2.63
N GLY A 50 -0.23 0.84 2.85
CA GLY A 50 -1.45 1.62 2.85
C GLY A 50 -1.52 2.53 1.63
N LEU A 51 -2.72 2.71 1.09
CA LEU A 51 -3.01 3.66 0.03
C LEU A 51 -4.16 4.55 0.50
N THR A 52 -3.95 5.87 0.45
CA THR A 52 -4.90 6.85 1.00
C THR A 52 -5.21 7.95 0.02
N LYS A 53 -6.45 8.44 0.03
CA LYS A 53 -6.72 9.82 -0.39
C LYS A 53 -6.08 10.76 0.63
N PRO A 54 -5.37 11.83 0.22
CA PRO A 54 -4.76 12.77 1.16
C PRO A 54 -5.79 13.36 2.11
N PHE A 55 -5.44 13.41 3.41
CA PHE A 55 -6.35 13.87 4.45
C PHE A 55 -6.68 15.37 4.35
N ASP A 56 -5.74 16.17 3.84
CA ASP A 56 -5.90 17.60 3.61
C ASP A 56 -6.79 17.94 2.39
N GLY A 57 -7.18 16.93 1.61
CA GLY A 57 -8.02 17.08 0.43
C GLY A 57 -7.27 17.58 -0.81
N GLU A 58 -5.98 17.87 -0.69
CA GLU A 58 -5.15 18.27 -1.83
C GLU A 58 -4.81 17.05 -2.71
N PRO A 59 -4.47 17.27 -3.99
CA PRO A 59 -4.04 16.18 -4.85
C PRO A 59 -2.81 15.46 -4.29
N ALA A 60 -2.85 14.12 -4.30
CA ALA A 60 -1.69 13.31 -3.96
C ALA A 60 -0.54 13.66 -4.90
N SER A 61 0.64 13.86 -4.33
CA SER A 61 1.89 14.16 -5.03
C SER A 61 2.96 13.14 -4.69
N ILE A 62 4.05 13.16 -5.45
CA ILE A 62 5.23 12.34 -5.17
C ILE A 62 6.13 13.04 -4.14
N GLY A 63 6.73 12.28 -3.23
CA GLY A 63 7.85 12.75 -2.43
C GLY A 63 9.17 12.59 -3.19
N ASN A 64 9.94 13.66 -3.34
CA ASN A 64 11.25 13.58 -4.01
C ASN A 64 12.19 12.65 -3.23
N GLY A 65 12.66 11.58 -3.89
CA GLY A 65 13.53 10.56 -3.29
C GLY A 65 12.81 9.47 -2.48
N VAL A 66 11.48 9.47 -2.41
CA VAL A 66 10.73 8.41 -1.73
C VAL A 66 10.78 7.12 -2.53
N MET A 67 11.18 6.04 -1.85
CA MET A 67 11.20 4.68 -2.38
C MET A 67 10.63 3.73 -1.33
N VAL A 68 9.75 2.83 -1.76
CA VAL A 68 9.22 1.74 -0.94
C VAL A 68 9.77 0.44 -1.48
N ALA A 69 10.58 -0.24 -0.68
CA ALA A 69 11.03 -1.60 -0.95
C ALA A 69 10.15 -2.57 -0.16
N LEU A 70 9.67 -3.61 -0.83
CA LEU A 70 8.86 -4.66 -0.25
C LEU A 70 9.69 -5.93 -0.19
N GLU A 71 9.66 -6.59 0.96
CA GLU A 71 10.34 -7.86 1.15
C GLU A 71 9.62 -8.94 0.33
N ALA A 72 10.34 -9.55 -0.61
CA ALA A 72 9.89 -10.74 -1.31
C ALA A 72 10.26 -11.98 -0.50
N LYS A 73 9.45 -13.03 -0.60
CA LYS A 73 9.71 -14.31 0.07
C LYS A 73 10.93 -15.06 -0.50
N ASP A 74 11.33 -14.74 -1.73
CA ASP A 74 12.41 -15.39 -2.48
C ASP A 74 12.98 -14.44 -3.58
N GLN A 75 13.91 -14.94 -4.39
CA GLN A 75 14.56 -14.23 -5.51
C GLN A 75 14.02 -14.65 -6.89
N ALA A 76 12.94 -15.45 -6.93
CA ALA A 76 12.56 -16.27 -8.10
C ALA A 76 11.93 -15.50 -9.26
#